data_AF-A0A833G9X4-F1
#
_entry.id   AF-A0A833G9X4-F1
#
_cell.length_a   1.000
_cell.length_b   1.000
_cell.length_c   1.000
_cell.angle_alpha   90.00
_cell.angle_beta   90.00
_cell.angle_gamma   90.00
#
_symmetry.space_group_name_H-M   'P 1'
#
loop_
_entity.id
_entity.type
_entity.pdbx_description
1 polymer ?
#
loop_
_entity_poly.entity_id
_entity_poly.type
_entity_poly.pdbx_seq_one_letter_code
_entity_poly.pdbx_strand_id
1 'polypeptide(L)' 'LKKTVTIEEVGDAGLYLLSDLGRAVTGEVHHVDSGYHVVGMKAVDAPDISTVKD' A
#
# COMPACT_ATOMS: atom_id res chain seq x y z
N LEU A 1 6.60 -5.38 -0.33
CA LEU A 1 6.18 -6.27 -1.45
C LEU A 1 6.53 -5.59 -2.77
N LYS A 2 7.10 -6.28 -3.76
CA LYS A 2 7.51 -5.66 -5.03
C LYS A 2 6.37 -5.67 -6.07
N LYS A 3 5.19 -5.17 -5.69
CA LYS A 3 4.00 -5.06 -6.56
C LYS A 3 3.09 -3.91 -6.14
N THR A 4 2.30 -3.38 -7.08
CA THR A 4 1.15 -2.52 -6.76
C THR A 4 0.03 -3.34 -6.13
N VAL A 5 -0.79 -2.70 -5.30
CA VAL A 5 -2.01 -3.31 -4.77
C VAL A 5 -3.12 -3.35 -5.83
N THR A 6 -4.05 -4.29 -5.70
CA THR A 6 -5.28 -4.34 -6.51
C THR A 6 -6.49 -3.82 -5.73
N ILE A 7 -7.62 -3.62 -6.42
CA ILE A 7 -8.86 -3.15 -5.77
C ILE A 7 -9.45 -4.21 -4.83
N GLU A 8 -9.22 -5.49 -5.11
CA GLU A 8 -9.64 -6.60 -4.24
C GLU A 8 -8.91 -6.54 -2.90
N GLU A 9 -7.59 -6.29 -2.92
CA GLU A 9 -6.78 -6.18 -1.70
C GLU A 9 -7.16 -4.97 -0.85
N VAL A 10 -7.50 -3.84 -1.49
CA VAL A 10 -8.06 -2.67 -0.81
C VAL A 10 -9.46 -2.98 -0.27
N GLY A 11 -10.27 -3.71 -1.02
CA GLY A 11 -11.59 -4.17 -0.63
C GLY A 11 -11.55 -5.04 0.63
N ASP A 12 -10.61 -5.98 0.71
CA ASP A 12 -10.44 -6.86 1.89
C ASP A 12 -10.05 -6.07 3.15
N ALA A 13 -9.15 -5.08 3.02
CA ALA A 13 -8.82 -4.19 4.14
C ALA A 13 -10.01 -3.30 4.53
N GLY A 14 -10.80 -2.85 3.56
CA GLY A 14 -12.07 -2.15 3.79
C GLY A 14 -13.08 -3.02 4.53
N LEU A 15 -13.23 -4.29 4.13
CA LEU A 15 -14.07 -5.27 4.82
C LEU A 15 -13.66 -5.44 6.29
N TYR A 16 -12.35 -5.54 6.56
CA TYR A 16 -11.85 -5.56 7.93
C TYR A 16 -12.30 -4.33 8.72
N LEU A 17 -12.08 -3.12 8.19
CA LEU A 17 -12.43 -1.87 8.88
C LEU A 17 -13.95 -1.68 9.07
N LEU A 18 -14.76 -2.14 8.11
CA LEU A 18 -16.22 -1.94 8.12
C LEU A 18 -16.99 -3.07 8.81
N SER A 19 -16.35 -4.20 9.11
CA SER A 19 -16.96 -5.33 9.81
C SER A 19 -16.68 -5.34 11.31
N ASP A 20 -17.29 -6.28 12.02
CA ASP A 20 -17.05 -6.51 13.45
C ASP A 20 -15.60 -6.90 13.79
N LEU A 21 -14.77 -7.23 12.79
CA LEU A 21 -13.34 -7.44 12.97
C LEU A 21 -12.60 -6.13 13.33
N GLY A 22 -13.09 -4.99 12.82
CA GLY A 22 -12.57 -3.66 13.09
C GLY A 22 -13.24 -2.95 14.27
N ARG A 23 -14.15 -3.59 15.02
CA ARG A 23 -15.05 -2.93 15.99
C ARG A 23 -14.41 -2.07 17.08
N ALA A 24 -13.13 -2.27 17.37
CA ALA A 24 -12.39 -1.52 18.38
C ALA A 24 -11.27 -0.66 17.76
N VAL A 25 -11.26 -0.49 16.43
CA VAL A 25 -10.28 0.31 15.69
C VAL A 25 -10.94 1.62 15.27
N THR A 26 -10.37 2.74 15.69
CA THR A 26 -10.90 4.08 15.41
C THR A 26 -9.77 5.10 15.31
N GLY A 27 -9.96 6.15 14.50
CA GLY A 27 -8.96 7.20 14.32
C GLY A 27 -7.68 6.78 13.58
N GLU A 28 -7.67 5.58 12.99
CA GLU A 28 -6.49 5.00 12.38
C GLU A 28 -6.35 5.33 10.88
N VAL A 29 -5.10 5.45 10.43
CA VAL A 29 -4.74 5.48 9.00
C VAL A 29 -4.13 4.13 8.65
N HIS A 30 -4.93 3.25 8.04
CA HIS A 30 -4.51 1.91 7.68
C HIS A 30 -3.86 1.89 6.29
N HIS A 31 -2.54 1.66 6.24
CA HIS A 31 -1.79 1.62 4.99
C HIS A 31 -2.00 0.29 4.26
N VAL A 32 -2.55 0.36 3.05
CA VAL A 32 -2.76 -0.79 2.15
C VAL A 32 -2.04 -0.51 0.84
N ASP A 33 -0.72 -0.66 0.87
CA ASP A 33 0.15 -0.09 -0.17
C ASP A 33 1.37 -0.95 -0.48
N SER A 34 1.29 -2.26 -0.22
CA SER A 34 2.44 -3.18 -0.36
C SER A 34 3.65 -2.83 0.52
N GLY A 35 3.47 -1.98 1.54
CA GLY A 35 4.54 -1.47 2.39
C GLY A 35 5.34 -0.33 1.75
N TYR A 36 4.75 0.41 0.81
CA TYR A 36 5.45 1.49 0.12
C TYR A 36 5.71 2.70 1.03
N HIS A 37 4.78 3.05 1.94
CA HIS A 37 4.90 4.22 2.83
C HIS A 37 6.12 4.18 3.75
N VAL A 38 6.67 3.01 4.06
CA VAL A 38 7.89 2.88 4.88
C VAL A 38 9.19 3.08 4.09
N VAL A 39 9.11 3.19 2.76
CA VAL A 39 10.29 3.30 1.88
C VAL A 39 10.86 4.72 1.97
N GLY A 40 11.97 4.90 2.69
CA GLY A 40 12.68 6.18 2.80
C GLY A 40 13.62 6.50 1.63
N MET A 41 13.96 5.51 0.79
CA MET A 41 14.83 5.64 -0.39
C MET A 41 14.56 4.47 -1.34
N LYS A 42 14.86 4.62 -2.64
CA LYS A 42 14.74 3.50 -3.59
C LYS A 42 15.51 2.27 -3.07
N ALA A 43 15.01 1.07 -3.35
CA ALA A 43 15.77 -0.14 -3.07
C ALA A 43 17.11 -0.10 -3.81
N VAL A 44 18.17 -0.58 -3.18
CA VAL A 44 19.54 -0.49 -3.72
C VAL A 44 19.65 -1.18 -5.09
N ASP A 45 18.89 -2.26 -5.28
CA ASP A 45 18.80 -3.06 -6.50
C ASP A 45 17.71 -2.56 -7.48
N ALA A 46 16.97 -1.51 -7.15
CA ALA A 46 15.93 -0.99 -8.04
C ALA A 46 16.55 -0.27 -9.26
N PRO A 47 15.99 -0.49 -10.47
CA PRO A 47 16.44 0.21 -11.67
C PRO A 47 16.14 1.71 -11.55
N ASP A 48 17.04 2.52 -12.09
CA ASP A 48 16.77 3.94 -12.32
C ASP A 48 15.90 4.08 -13.57
N ILE A 49 14.74 4.71 -13.42
CA ILE A 49 13.79 4.93 -14.51
C ILE A 49 14.18 6.23 -15.22
N SER A 50 14.48 6.16 -16.52
CA SER A 50 14.65 7.33 -17.39
C SER A 50 13.34 7.65 -18.12
N THR A 51 13.08 8.94 -18.38
CA THR A 51 12.00 9.37 -19.26
C THR A 51 12.52 9.49 -20.69
N VAL A 52 11.67 9.18 -21.67
CA VAL A 52 11.94 9.56 -23.06
C VAL A 52 11.75 11.06 -23.16
N LYS A 53 12.76 11.78 -23.66
CA LYS A 53 12.60 13.17 -24.09
C LYS A 53 12.29 13.13 -25.59
N ASP A 54 11.27 13.86 -26.00
CA ASP A 54 10.91 14.06 -27.42
C ASP A 54 12.09 14.62 -28.22
#